data_AF-A0A5J4PTA0-F1
#
_entry.id   AF-A0A5J4PTA0-F1
#
_cell.length_a   1.000
_cell.length_b   1.000
_cell.length_c   1.000
_cell.angle_alpha   90.00
_cell.angle_beta   90.00
_cell.angle_gamma   90.00
#
_symmetry.space_group_name_H-M   'P 1'
#
loop_
_entity.id
_entity.type
_entity.pdbx_description
1 polymer ?
#
loop_
_entity_poly.entity_id
_entity_poly.type
_entity_poly.pdbx_seq_one_letter_code
_entity_poly.pdbx_strand_id
1 'polypeptide(L)' 'MKQYERIRACSARLSDVIFNKAAELGLYIATEKPVTEGRIELLHYLKEQSIAYEYHRYGSIIEEVKR' A
#
# COMPACT_ATOMS: atom_id res chain seq x y z
N MET A 1 11.88 -8.86 -9.72
CA MET A 1 10.73 -8.22 -9.04
C MET A 1 10.13 -7.20 -10.00
N LYS A 2 8.80 -7.09 -10.09
CA LYS A 2 8.16 -6.03 -10.90
C LYS A 2 8.47 -4.67 -10.27
N GLN A 3 8.72 -3.65 -11.08
CA GLN A 3 9.12 -2.31 -10.60
C GLN A 3 8.00 -1.59 -9.84
N TYR A 4 6.73 -1.96 -10.09
CA TYR A 4 5.55 -1.41 -9.44
C TYR A 4 4.42 -2.45 -9.43
N GLU A 5 3.42 -2.24 -8.58
CA GLU A 5 2.27 -3.15 -8.38
C GLU A 5 0.93 -2.49 -8.70
N ARG A 6 0.86 -1.14 -8.67
CA ARG A 6 -0.36 -0.36 -8.85
C ARG A 6 -0.12 0.78 -9.83
N ILE A 7 -1.14 1.11 -10.61
CA ILE A 7 -1.18 2.23 -11.55
C ILE A 7 -2.31 3.16 -11.10
N ARG A 8 -2.01 4.45 -10.92
CA ARG A 8 -3.03 5.48 -10.65
C ARG A 8 -3.34 6.24 -11.93
N ALA A 9 -4.60 6.24 -12.34
CA ALA A 9 -5.07 6.98 -13.51
C ALA A 9 -5.99 8.13 -13.09
N CYS A 10 -5.79 9.31 -13.69
CA CYS A 10 -6.63 10.48 -13.44
C CYS A 10 -7.94 10.50 -14.26
N SER A 11 -8.22 9.42 -15.00
CA SER A 11 -9.41 9.27 -15.84
C SER A 11 -9.73 7.80 -16.05
N ALA A 12 -11.02 7.48 -16.12
CA ALA A 12 -11.51 6.15 -16.47
C ALA A 12 -11.42 5.83 -17.97
N ARG A 13 -11.10 6.82 -18.83
CA ARG A 13 -10.97 6.62 -20.28
C ARG A 13 -9.57 6.09 -20.65
N LEU A 14 -9.31 4.84 -20.28
CA LEU A 14 -8.15 4.08 -20.72
C LEU A 14 -8.57 3.10 -21.82
N SER A 15 -7.65 2.73 -22.71
CA SER A 15 -7.93 1.71 -23.71
C SER A 15 -7.93 0.31 -23.09
N ASP A 16 -8.71 -0.60 -23.66
CA ASP A 16 -8.79 -2.00 -23.21
C ASP A 16 -7.42 -2.70 -23.25
N VAL A 17 -6.54 -2.27 -24.15
CA VAL A 17 -5.16 -2.77 -24.26
C VAL A 17 -4.40 -2.58 -22.95
N ILE A 18 -4.61 -1.46 -22.25
CA ILE A 18 -3.95 -1.18 -20.96
C ILE A 18 -4.48 -2.12 -19.88
N PHE A 19 -5.80 -2.31 -19.81
CA PHE A 19 -6.41 -3.22 -18.84
C PHE A 19 -5.99 -4.67 -19.07
N ASN A 20 -6.01 -5.14 -20.33
CA ASN A 20 -5.58 -6.49 -20.68
C ASN A 20 -4.12 -6.72 -20.29
N LYS A 21 -3.24 -5.75 -20.57
CA LYS A 21 -1.83 -5.90 -20.22
C LYS A 21 -1.60 -5.87 -18.70
N ALA A 22 -2.32 -5.02 -17.98
CA ALA A 22 -2.26 -5.00 -16.52
C ALA A 22 -2.76 -6.32 -15.92
N ALA A 23 -3.83 -6.91 -16.47
CA ALA A 23 -4.36 -8.20 -16.04
C ALA A 23 -3.36 -9.35 -16.26
N GLU A 24 -2.72 -9.44 -17.43
CA GLU A 24 -1.62 -10.39 -17.68
C GLU A 24 -0.49 -10.26 -16.66
N LEU A 25 -0.21 -9.03 -16.22
CA LEU A 25 0.82 -8.71 -15.25
C LEU A 25 0.29 -8.71 -13.80
N GLY A 26 -0.97 -9.04 -13.53
CA GLY A 26 -1.53 -8.98 -12.18
C GLY A 26 -1.35 -7.61 -11.50
N LEU A 27 -1.41 -6.52 -12.26
CA LEU A 27 -1.31 -5.14 -11.78
C LEU A 27 -2.71 -4.57 -11.53
N TYR A 28 -2.85 -3.76 -10.49
CA TYR A 28 -4.09 -3.05 -10.20
C TYR A 28 -4.09 -1.64 -10.82
N ILE A 29 -5.20 -1.25 -11.46
CA ILE A 29 -5.40 0.09 -11.99
C ILE A 29 -6.52 0.77 -11.21
N ALA A 30 -6.18 1.84 -10.46
CA ALA A 30 -7.14 2.70 -9.79
C ALA A 30 -7.54 3.85 -10.72
N THR A 31 -8.78 3.84 -11.20
CA THR A 31 -9.32 4.81 -12.19
C THR A 31 -10.29 5.81 -11.59
N GLU A 32 -10.64 5.63 -10.32
CA GLU A 32 -11.54 6.49 -9.57
C GLU A 32 -10.98 7.91 -9.54
N LYS A 33 -11.85 8.92 -9.61
CA LYS A 33 -11.43 10.32 -9.55
C LYS A 33 -10.61 10.56 -8.26
N PRO A 34 -9.43 11.22 -8.35
CA PRO A 34 -8.66 11.58 -7.16
C PRO A 34 -9.51 12.36 -6.16
N VAL A 35 -9.46 11.95 -4.90
CA VAL A 35 -10.23 12.60 -3.82
C VAL A 35 -9.34 13.56 -3.05
N THR A 36 -9.92 14.67 -2.58
CA THR A 36 -9.21 15.64 -1.73
C THR A 36 -8.98 15.12 -0.32
N GLU A 37 -9.76 14.12 0.10
CA GLU A 37 -9.58 13.44 1.39
C GLU A 37 -8.31 12.58 1.33
N GLY A 38 -7.20 13.16 1.80
CA GLY A 38 -5.89 12.53 1.77
C GLY A 38 -5.85 11.19 2.50
N ARG A 39 -6.67 10.99 3.54
CA ARG A 39 -6.76 9.70 4.25
C ARG A 39 -7.12 8.55 3.33
N ILE A 40 -7.92 8.80 2.30
CA ILE A 40 -8.34 7.79 1.31
C ILE A 40 -7.32 7.72 0.18
N GLU A 41 -6.97 8.87 -0.41
CA GLU A 41 -6.10 8.90 -1.61
C GLU A 41 -4.69 8.37 -1.32
N LEU A 42 -4.14 8.63 -0.13
CA LEU A 42 -2.80 8.17 0.25
C LEU A 42 -2.67 6.64 0.33
N LEU A 43 -3.78 5.90 0.49
CA LEU A 43 -3.76 4.43 0.50
C LEU A 43 -3.28 3.83 -0.83
N HIS A 44 -3.42 4.56 -1.94
CA HIS A 44 -2.91 4.12 -3.23
C HIS A 44 -1.37 4.14 -3.30
N TYR A 45 -0.71 4.93 -2.45
CA TYR A 45 0.73 5.21 -2.51
C TYR A 45 1.55 4.55 -1.40
N LEU A 46 0.89 3.95 -0.41
CA LEU A 46 1.53 3.30 0.74
C LEU A 46 1.40 1.78 0.63
N LYS A 47 2.41 1.08 1.15
CA LYS A 47 2.34 -0.35 1.44
C LYS A 47 2.21 -0.51 2.94
N GLU A 48 1.13 -1.13 3.38
CA GLU A 48 0.93 -1.45 4.78
C GLU A 48 1.96 -2.51 5.21
N GLN A 49 2.52 -2.31 6.40
CA GLN A 49 3.48 -3.22 6.98
C GLN A 49 3.15 -3.38 8.46
N SER A 50 3.02 -4.62 8.90
CA SER A 50 2.95 -4.94 10.32
C SER A 50 4.35 -5.39 10.77
N ILE A 51 4.82 -4.82 11.86
CA ILE A 51 6.08 -5.20 12.50
C ILE A 51 5.74 -5.55 13.94
N ALA A 52 6.05 -6.78 14.33
CA ALA A 52 5.85 -7.26 15.69
C ALA A 52 7.20 -7.43 16.36
N TYR A 53 7.30 -6.93 17.60
CA TYR A 53 8.46 -7.11 18.45
C TYR A 53 8.02 -7.79 19.75
N GLU A 54 8.85 -8.71 20.22
CA GLU A 54 8.71 -9.27 21.56
C GLU A 54 9.37 -8.32 22.55
N TYR A 55 8.54 -7.65 23.35
CA TYR A 55 9.01 -6.72 24.39
C TYR A 55 9.32 -7.41 25.73
N HIS A 56 8.97 -8.69 25.87
CA HIS A 56 9.19 -9.41 27.12
C HIS A 56 10.55 -10.11 27.13
N ARG A 57 11.21 -10.08 28.29
CA ARG A 57 12.34 -10.96 28.57
C ARG A 57 11.90 -11.97 29.62
N TYR A 58 11.77 -13.23 29.22
CA TYR A 58 11.27 -14.32 30.08
C TYR A 58 9.93 -14.00 30.78
N GLY A 59 9.03 -13.29 30.10
CA GLY A 59 7.71 -12.91 30.62
C GLY A 59 7.67 -11.60 31.42
N SER A 60 8.82 -10.99 31.72
CA SER A 60 8.89 -9.64 32.27
C SER A 60 8.89 -8.60 31.15
N ILE A 61 7.95 -7.64 31.20
CA ILE A 61 7.81 -6.52 30.24
C ILE A 61 8.49 -5.24 30.77
N ILE A 62 8.99 -5.26 32.00
CA ILE A 62 9.59 -4.09 32.65
C ILE A 62 10.99 -3.88 32.07
N GLU A 63 11.11 -2.89 31.20
CA GLU A 63 12.38 -2.28 30.86
C GLU A 63 12.78 -1.36 32.03
N GLU A 64 13.91 -1.63 32.70
CA GLU A 64 14.43 -0.70 33.70
C GLU A 64 14.71 0.64 33.01
N VAL A 65 13.89 1.65 33.32
CA VAL A 65 14.19 3.04 32.98
C VAL A 65 15.49 3.40 33.70
N LYS A 66 16.62 3.31 33.00
CA LYS A 66 17.89 3.85 33.49
C LYS A 66 17.69 5.35 33.71
N ARG A 67 17.57 5.73 34.98
CA ARG A 67 17.76 7.12 35.44
C ARG A 67 19.20 7.54 35.26
#